data_AF-A0A946VLI0-F1
#
_entry.id   AF-A0A946VLI0-F1
#
_cell.length_a   1.000
_cell.length_b   1.000
_cell.length_c   1.000
_cell.angle_alpha   90.00
_cell.angle_beta   90.00
_cell.angle_gamma   90.00
#
_symmetry.space_group_name_H-M   'P 1'
#
loop_
_entity.id
_entity.type
_entity.pdbx_description
1 polymer ?
#
loop_
_entity_poly.entity_id
_entity_poly.type
_entity_poly.pdbx_seq_one_letter_code
_entity_poly.pdbx_strand_id
1 'polypeptide(L)'
;DPNGNYPGGVEFEGFADPRDWMAGRPNQFTHTVTEKLMTYALGRRVDYYDQPVVRRIVREIAEQDYSWSSLVVAIVTSEPFLMSQAAEPSGNTNLSAQN
;
A
#
# COMPACT_ATOMS: atom_id res chain seq x y z
N ASP A 1 27.08 19.78 -0.87
CA ASP A 1 27.73 18.69 -0.12
C ASP A 1 26.68 17.58 0.05
N PRO A 2 26.84 16.41 -0.59
CA PRO A 2 25.82 15.35 -0.60
C PRO A 2 25.97 14.34 0.56
N ASN A 3 26.83 14.61 1.54
CA ASN A 3 27.02 13.72 2.69
C ASN A 3 25.98 14.04 3.78
N GLY A 4 25.15 13.06 4.13
CA GLY A 4 24.14 13.18 5.18
C GLY A 4 24.15 11.95 6.09
N ASN A 5 24.40 12.15 7.38
CA ASN A 5 24.36 11.07 8.37
C ASN A 5 22.90 10.72 8.71
N TYR A 6 22.53 9.45 8.51
CA TYR A 6 21.22 8.94 8.92
C TYR A 6 21.28 8.38 10.36
N PRO A 7 20.22 8.54 11.18
CA PRO A 7 20.16 7.92 12.51
C PRO A 7 20.31 6.39 12.38
N GLY A 8 21.40 5.85 12.92
CA GLY A 8 21.74 4.42 12.79
C GLY A 8 23.18 4.13 12.33
N GLY A 9 23.98 5.16 12.01
CA GLY A 9 25.41 5.01 11.70
C GLY A 9 25.71 4.61 10.26
N VAL A 10 24.74 4.80 9.35
CA VAL A 10 24.95 4.56 7.92
C VAL A 10 25.39 5.88 7.29
N GLU A 11 26.62 5.89 6.76
CA GLU A 11 27.15 6.97 5.94
C GLU A 11 26.75 6.73 4.49
N PHE A 12 26.30 7.79 3.81
CA PHE A 12 25.97 7.78 2.40
C PHE A 12 26.94 8.72 1.69
N GLU A 13 27.75 8.18 0.78
CA GLU A 13 28.69 8.89 -0.09
C GLU A 13 28.02 9.40 -1.39
N GLY A 14 26.75 9.08 -1.63
CA GLY A 14 25.97 9.65 -2.73
C GLY A 14 24.53 9.13 -2.86
N PHE A 15 23.84 9.51 -3.94
CA PHE A 15 22.43 9.16 -4.20
C PHE A 15 22.17 7.66 -4.44
N ALA A 16 23.20 6.89 -4.80
CA ALA A 16 23.08 5.45 -4.99
C ALA A 16 22.90 4.70 -3.66
N ASP A 17 23.50 5.20 -2.59
CA ASP A 17 23.56 4.47 -1.32
C ASP A 17 22.20 4.34 -0.64
N PRO A 18 21.30 5.35 -0.64
CA PRO A 18 19.94 5.16 -0.14
C PRO A 18 19.15 4.11 -0.94
N ARG A 19 19.34 4.07 -2.26
CA ARG A 19 18.67 3.08 -3.12
C ARG A 19 19.15 1.68 -2.78
N ASP A 20 20.46 1.49 -2.70
CA ASP A 20 21.04 0.17 -2.43
C ASP A 20 20.79 -0.25 -0.97
N TRP A 21 20.76 0.69 -0.04
CA TRP A 21 20.37 0.47 1.34
C TRP A 21 18.91 0.02 1.49
N MET A 22 17.99 0.59 0.71
CA MET A 22 16.60 0.13 0.63
C MET A 22 16.48 -1.22 -0.08
N ALA A 23 17.28 -1.46 -1.13
CA ALA A 23 17.33 -2.75 -1.82
C ALA A 23 17.80 -3.89 -0.89
N GLY A 24 18.66 -3.60 0.09
CA GLY A 24 19.02 -4.53 1.16
C GLY A 24 17.91 -4.79 2.20
N ARG A 25 16.79 -4.07 2.13
CA ARG A 25 15.66 -4.14 3.08
C ARG A 25 14.31 -4.23 2.36
N PRO A 26 14.13 -5.17 1.41
CA PRO A 26 12.95 -5.20 0.55
C PRO A 26 11.66 -5.32 1.36
N ASN A 27 11.67 -6.11 2.44
CA ASN A 27 10.50 -6.29 3.30
C ASN A 27 10.01 -4.97 3.95
N GLN A 28 10.93 -4.13 4.46
CA GLN A 28 10.60 -2.85 5.09
C GLN A 28 10.10 -1.83 4.06
N PHE A 29 10.79 -1.75 2.92
CA PHE A 29 10.38 -0.89 1.82
C PHE A 29 8.99 -1.27 1.31
N THR A 30 8.79 -2.55 0.99
CA THR A 30 7.51 -3.06 0.49
C THR A 30 6.39 -2.88 1.51
N HIS A 31 6.65 -3.05 2.81
CA HIS A 31 5.68 -2.74 3.86
C HIS A 31 5.21 -1.29 3.78
N THR A 32 6.14 -0.34 3.75
CA THR A 32 5.81 1.09 3.65
C THR A 32 5.05 1.41 2.36
N VAL A 33 5.47 0.86 1.22
CA VAL A 33 4.77 1.06 -0.06
C VAL A 33 3.34 0.50 0.00
N THR A 34 3.17 -0.69 0.58
CA THR A 34 1.86 -1.33 0.73
C THR A 34 0.92 -0.47 1.58
N GLU A 35 1.37 0.06 2.71
CA GLU A 35 0.56 0.96 3.56
C GLU A 35 0.13 2.24 2.81
N LYS A 36 1.05 2.84 2.06
CA LYS A 36 0.75 4.05 1.29
C LYS A 36 -0.24 3.75 0.19
N LEU A 37 -0.06 2.68 -0.57
CA LEU A 37 -1.00 2.29 -1.62
C LEU A 37 -2.37 1.93 -1.07
N MET A 38 -2.44 1.21 0.05
CA MET A 38 -3.72 0.93 0.71
C MET A 38 -4.42 2.22 1.16
N THR A 39 -3.68 3.25 1.59
CA THR A 39 -4.28 4.55 1.92
C THR A 39 -5.02 5.16 0.73
N TYR A 40 -4.43 5.07 -0.47
CA TYR A 40 -5.08 5.54 -1.70
C TYR A 40 -6.22 4.62 -2.12
N ALA A 41 -6.02 3.30 -2.06
CA ALA A 41 -7.00 2.32 -2.50
C ALA A 41 -8.29 2.34 -1.67
N LEU A 42 -8.18 2.61 -0.36
CA LEU A 42 -9.31 2.67 0.57
C LEU A 42 -9.91 4.08 0.72
N GLY A 43 -9.27 5.12 0.19
CA GLY A 43 -9.68 6.51 0.40
C GLY A 43 -9.61 6.99 1.85
N ARG A 44 -8.97 6.22 2.75
CA ARG A 44 -8.78 6.54 4.17
C ARG A 44 -7.38 6.15 4.63
N ARG A 45 -6.94 6.72 5.75
CA ARG A 45 -5.70 6.28 6.38
C ARG A 45 -5.79 4.81 6.79
N VAL A 46 -4.70 4.08 6.57
CA VAL A 46 -4.47 2.75 7.16
C VAL A 46 -4.36 2.90 8.67
N ASP A 47 -5.06 2.05 9.40
CA ASP A 47 -5.11 2.02 10.86
C ASP A 47 -4.56 0.69 11.40
N TYR A 48 -4.48 0.53 12.72
CA TYR A 48 -3.95 -0.66 13.38
C TYR A 48 -4.64 -1.96 12.94
N TYR A 49 -5.96 -1.92 12.69
CA TYR A 49 -6.71 -3.10 12.26
C TYR A 49 -6.44 -3.51 10.80
N ASP A 50 -5.85 -2.64 9.98
CA ASP A 50 -5.44 -2.98 8.61
C ASP A 50 -4.05 -3.65 8.58
N GLN A 51 -3.26 -3.53 9.65
CA GLN A 51 -1.89 -4.05 9.73
C GLN A 51 -1.77 -5.58 9.50
N PRO A 52 -2.70 -6.44 9.95
CA PRO A 52 -2.69 -7.85 9.58
C PRO A 52 -2.80 -8.06 8.06
N VAL A 53 -3.61 -7.26 7.37
CA VAL A 53 -3.78 -7.33 5.91
C VAL A 53 -2.52 -6.86 5.19
N VAL A 54 -1.92 -5.75 5.64
CA VAL A 54 -0.63 -5.26 5.13
C VAL A 54 0.44 -6.35 5.23
N ARG A 55 0.61 -6.95 6.42
CA ARG A 55 1.60 -8.01 6.64
C ARG A 55 1.33 -9.25 5.78
N ARG A 56 0.07 -9.60 5.55
CA ARG A 56 -0.31 -10.71 4.67
C ARG A 56 0.10 -10.42 3.22
N ILE A 57 -0.25 -9.24 2.71
CA ILE A 57 0.12 -8.81 1.34
C ILE A 57 1.63 -8.85 1.15
N VAL A 58 2.40 -8.27 2.09
CA VAL A 58 3.87 -8.25 2.02
C VAL A 58 4.47 -9.67 1.98
N ARG A 59 3.89 -10.62 2.73
CA ARG A 59 4.32 -12.03 2.70
C ARG A 59 3.99 -12.69 1.37
N GLU A 60 2.78 -12.49 0.86
CA GLU A 60 2.30 -13.06 -0.41
C GLU A 60 3.16 -12.60 -1.60
N ILE A 61 3.52 -11.32 -1.65
CA ILE A 61 4.34 -10.80 -2.76
C ILE A 61 5.82 -11.09 -2.59
N ALA A 62 6.30 -11.40 -1.38
CA ALA A 62 7.66 -11.90 -1.19
C ALA A 62 7.86 -13.26 -1.87
N GLU A 63 6.80 -14.09 -1.94
CA GLU A 63 6.80 -15.34 -2.72
C GLU A 63 6.76 -15.11 -4.23
N GLN A 64 6.50 -13.87 -4.67
CA GLN A 64 6.39 -13.45 -6.06
C GLN A 64 7.47 -12.41 -6.42
N ASP A 65 8.65 -12.52 -5.79
CA ASP A 65 9.83 -11.67 -6.00
C ASP A 65 9.54 -10.16 -5.88
N TYR A 66 8.61 -9.78 -5.01
CA TYR A 66 8.19 -8.40 -4.79
C TYR A 66 7.70 -7.68 -6.05
N SER A 67 7.13 -8.42 -7.01
CA SER A 67 6.61 -7.85 -8.26
C SER A 67 5.56 -6.77 -8.03
N TRP A 68 5.67 -5.67 -8.80
CA TRP A 68 4.72 -4.56 -8.76
C TRP A 68 3.29 -5.00 -9.12
N SER A 69 3.14 -5.85 -10.14
CA SER A 69 1.82 -6.34 -10.55
C SER A 69 1.17 -7.17 -9.44
N SER A 70 1.95 -8.01 -8.77
CA SER A 70 1.51 -8.83 -7.64
C SER A 70 1.04 -7.98 -6.47
N LEU A 71 1.73 -6.88 -6.16
CA LEU A 71 1.31 -5.93 -5.12
C LEU A 71 -0.04 -5.30 -5.45
N VAL A 72 -0.23 -4.83 -6.68
CA VAL A 72 -1.51 -4.23 -7.10
C VAL A 72 -2.63 -5.26 -7.01
N VAL A 73 -2.42 -6.48 -7.53
CA VAL A 73 -3.39 -7.57 -7.48
C VAL A 73 -3.76 -7.89 -6.02
N ALA A 74 -2.77 -8.10 -5.15
CA ALA A 74 -3.00 -8.44 -3.75
C ALA A 74 -3.76 -7.35 -2.99
N ILE A 75 -3.58 -6.06 -3.33
CA ILE A 75 -4.35 -4.95 -2.77
C ILE A 75 -5.80 -4.99 -3.25
N VAL A 76 -6.04 -5.08 -4.57
CA VAL A 76 -7.41 -5.01 -5.11
C VAL A 76 -8.24 -6.26 -4.80
N THR A 77 -7.60 -7.38 -4.48
CA THR A 77 -8.27 -8.60 -3.99
C THR A 77 -8.33 -8.68 -2.46
N SER A 78 -7.87 -7.66 -1.74
CA SER A 78 -7.89 -7.65 -0.28
C SER A 78 -9.29 -7.37 0.28
N GLU A 79 -9.60 -7.94 1.43
CA GLU A 79 -10.89 -7.75 2.10
C GLU A 79 -11.20 -6.27 2.37
N PRO A 80 -10.29 -5.43 2.92
CA PRO A 80 -10.57 -4.01 3.11
C PRO A 80 -10.97 -3.30 1.82
N PHE A 81 -10.33 -3.64 0.69
CA PHE A 81 -10.65 -3.03 -0.60
C PHE A 81 -12.04 -3.46 -1.08
N LEU A 82 -12.32 -4.77 -1.07
CA LEU A 82 -13.59 -5.33 -1.54
C LEU A 82 -14.78 -4.84 -0.71
N MET A 83 -14.60 -4.65 0.60
CA MET A 83 -15.63 -4.12 1.51
C MET A 83 -15.73 -2.60 1.53
N SER A 84 -14.69 -1.88 1.05
CA SER A 84 -14.72 -0.42 0.89
C SER A 84 -15.47 0.06 -0.35
N GLN A 85 -15.88 -0.85 -1.24
CA GLN A 85 -16.72 -0.49 -2.38
C GLN A 85 -17.94 0.28 -1.85
N ALA A 86 -18.11 1.50 -2.37
CA ALA A 86 -19.25 2.33 -2.03
C ALA A 86 -20.51 1.48 -2.12
N ALA A 87 -21.29 1.42 -1.04
CA ALA A 87 -22.63 0.88 -1.10
C ALA A 87 -23.27 1.43 -2.37
N GLU A 88 -23.73 0.54 -3.26
CA GLU A 88 -24.49 0.87 -4.46
C GLU A 88 -25.32 2.13 -4.17
N PRO A 89 -25.17 3.25 -4.91
CA PRO A 89 -26.08 4.37 -4.71
C PRO A 89 -27.46 3.76 -4.92
N SER A 90 -28.29 3.75 -3.89
CA SER A 90 -29.64 3.20 -3.94
C SER A 90 -30.42 3.96 -5.00
N GLY A 91 -30.31 3.49 -6.23
CA GLY A 91 -30.86 4.06 -7.44
C GLY A 91 -32.26 3.52 -7.62
N ASN A 92 -33.18 3.94 -6.75
CA ASN A 92 -34.60 3.73 -6.94
C ASN A 92 -35.41 4.94 -6.43
N THR A 93 -35.09 6.11 -6.97
CA THR A 93 -36.02 7.25 -6.97
C THR A 93 -36.39 7.58 -8.40
N ASN A 94 -37.04 6.64 -9.10
CA ASN A 94 -37.70 6.93 -10.36
C ASN A 94 -39.22 6.85 -10.20
N LEU A 95 -39.79 8.07 -10.09
CA LEU A 95 -41.04 8.57 -10.66
C LEU A 95 -42.32 7.70 -10.60
N SER A 96 -43.28 8.23 -9.84
CA SER A 96 -44.63 8.51 -10.32
C SER A 96 -44.92 9.98 -9.99
N ALA A 97 -44.56 10.93 -10.87
CA ALA A 97 -45.39 11.39 -11.99
C ALA A 97 -46.85 11.64 -11.57
N GLN A 98 -47.18 12.92 -11.45
CA GLN A 98 -48.40 13.54 -11.97
C GLN A 98 -49.66 12.64 -11.98
N ASN A 99 -50.51 12.81 -10.97
CA ASN A 99 -51.95 13.10 -11.13
C ASN A 99 -52.56 13.48 -9.79
#